data_AF-A0A3A8JBF6-F1
#
_entry.id   AF-A0A3A8JBF6-F1
#
_cell.length_a   1.000
_cell.length_b   1.000
_cell.length_c   1.000
_cell.angle_alpha   90.00
_cell.angle_beta   90.00
_cell.angle_gamma   90.00
#
_symmetry.space_group_name_H-M   'P 1'
#
loop_
_entity.id
_entity.type
_entity.pdbx_description
1 polymer ?
#
loop_
_entity_poly.entity_id
_entity_poly.type
_entity_poly.pdbx_seq_one_letter_code
_entity_poly.pdbx_strand_id
1 'polypeptide(L)'
;MRHCLGIFAALVITGLVACGGVESGEAQEEIGQQSSALTCSATCPSGTITCQGSSCSAVDGSHVQCDGVTQFCPPLLCNRATACESLNGRACSPSGSTRGCCLVGQPTGACYCTVNGTWTCMMSPEDP
;
A
#
# COMPACT_ATOMS: atom_id res chain seq x y z
N MET A 1 58.01 -3.87 -36.13
CA MET A 1 58.60 -4.21 -34.81
C MET A 1 57.46 -4.13 -33.80
N ARG A 2 56.74 -5.22 -33.48
CA ARG A 2 57.08 -6.23 -32.46
C ARG A 2 57.65 -5.58 -31.20
N HIS A 3 56.87 -5.55 -30.11
CA HIS A 3 57.22 -6.16 -28.82
C HIS A 3 55.94 -6.66 -28.13
N CYS A 4 55.88 -7.98 -27.97
CA CYS A 4 54.97 -8.73 -27.11
C CYS A 4 55.47 -8.71 -25.65
N LEU A 5 54.62 -9.22 -24.75
CA LEU A 5 54.80 -9.72 -23.37
C LEU A 5 53.81 -8.96 -22.46
N GLY A 6 52.72 -9.52 -21.94
CA GLY A 6 52.43 -10.92 -21.57
C GLY A 6 52.54 -11.06 -20.05
N ILE A 7 51.52 -11.70 -19.44
CA ILE A 7 51.52 -12.46 -18.17
C ILE A 7 50.55 -11.96 -17.06
N PHE A 8 49.49 -12.76 -16.90
CA PHE A 8 48.87 -13.33 -15.69
C PHE A 8 48.23 -12.46 -14.58
N ALA A 9 46.91 -12.66 -14.48
CA ALA A 9 46.16 -13.12 -13.30
C ALA A 9 46.19 -12.28 -12.00
N ALA A 10 45.04 -11.66 -11.70
CA ALA A 10 44.48 -11.69 -10.35
C ALA A 10 42.94 -11.57 -10.44
N LEU A 11 42.24 -12.70 -10.30
CA LEU A 11 40.86 -12.71 -9.84
C LEU A 11 40.84 -12.08 -8.45
N VAL A 12 40.06 -11.02 -8.25
CA VAL A 12 39.59 -10.63 -6.93
C VAL A 12 38.08 -10.62 -6.97
N ILE A 13 37.53 -11.79 -6.65
CA ILE A 13 36.14 -11.96 -6.27
C ILE A 13 36.04 -11.39 -4.85
N THR A 14 35.51 -10.18 -4.70
CA THR A 14 35.00 -9.73 -3.40
C THR A 14 33.57 -10.23 -3.26
N GLY A 15 33.46 -11.45 -2.72
CA GLY A 15 32.22 -11.96 -2.18
C GLY A 15 31.83 -11.14 -0.94
N LEU A 16 30.66 -10.53 -0.98
CA LEU A 16 29.92 -10.21 0.23
C LEU A 16 29.16 -11.47 0.65
N VAL A 17 29.77 -12.22 1.57
CA VAL A 17 29.10 -13.28 2.33
C VAL A 17 28.55 -12.64 3.60
N ALA A 18 27.23 -12.58 3.71
CA ALA A 18 26.43 -12.60 4.95
C ALA A 18 24.96 -12.61 4.52
N CYS A 19 24.04 -13.45 4.96
CA CYS A 19 24.01 -14.58 5.89
C CYS A 19 22.60 -15.19 5.71
N GLY A 20 22.46 -16.51 5.63
CA GLY A 20 21.16 -17.15 5.82
C GLY A 20 20.91 -18.43 5.01
N GLY A 21 21.23 -19.59 5.60
CA GLY A 21 20.51 -20.83 5.33
C GLY A 21 21.33 -21.95 4.69
N VAL A 22 21.47 -23.05 5.43
CA VAL A 22 22.30 -24.24 5.24
C VAL A 22 21.83 -25.21 4.13
N GLU A 23 22.81 -25.97 3.59
CA GLU A 23 22.82 -27.29 2.91
C GLU A 23 21.52 -27.85 2.27
N SER A 24 21.48 -28.07 0.95
CA SER A 24 22.08 -29.16 0.14
C SER A 24 21.13 -30.36 -0.02
N GLY A 25 20.66 -30.60 -1.25
CA GLY A 25 19.81 -31.73 -1.63
C GLY A 25 19.40 -31.68 -3.11
N GLU A 26 20.16 -32.42 -3.92
CA GLU A 26 19.93 -33.00 -5.26
C GLU A 26 18.73 -32.58 -6.15
N ALA A 27 19.10 -32.27 -7.40
CA ALA A 27 18.42 -32.60 -8.66
C ALA A 27 16.89 -32.41 -8.77
N GLN A 28 16.49 -31.35 -9.49
CA GLN A 28 15.39 -31.43 -10.46
C GLN A 28 15.62 -30.40 -11.58
N GLU A 29 15.96 -30.88 -12.77
CA GLU A 29 15.58 -30.17 -14.00
C GLU A 29 14.05 -30.17 -14.04
N GLU A 30 13.44 -29.06 -13.66
CA GLU A 30 12.04 -28.77 -13.99
C GLU A 30 12.03 -27.62 -15.00
N ILE A 31 11.92 -28.02 -16.27
CA ILE A 31 11.59 -27.15 -17.38
C ILE A 31 10.15 -26.70 -17.15
N GLY A 32 9.99 -25.66 -16.35
CA GLY A 32 8.72 -24.98 -16.13
C GLY A 32 9.02 -23.53 -15.89
N GLN A 33 8.68 -22.66 -16.85
CA GLN A 33 8.58 -21.22 -16.60
C GLN A 33 7.68 -21.01 -15.38
N GLN A 34 8.25 -20.93 -14.19
CA GLN A 34 7.64 -20.21 -13.09
C GLN A 34 7.66 -18.75 -13.52
N SER A 35 6.63 -18.38 -14.29
CA SER A 35 6.14 -17.00 -14.24
C SER A 35 5.68 -16.83 -12.80
N SER A 36 6.63 -16.51 -11.92
CA SER A 36 6.38 -16.16 -10.54
C SER A 36 5.57 -14.88 -10.62
N ALA A 37 4.25 -15.00 -10.76
CA ALA A 37 3.37 -13.85 -10.71
C ALA A 37 3.53 -13.28 -9.30
N LEU A 38 4.29 -12.20 -9.18
CA LEU A 38 4.36 -11.42 -7.96
C LEU A 38 2.96 -10.84 -7.75
N THR A 39 2.39 -11.13 -6.59
CA THR A 39 1.19 -10.44 -6.12
C THR A 39 1.65 -9.20 -5.39
N CYS A 40 1.10 -8.06 -5.80
CA CYS A 40 1.37 -6.79 -5.18
C CYS A 40 0.11 -6.10 -4.70
N SER A 41 0.27 -5.41 -3.59
CA SER A 41 -0.81 -4.73 -2.90
C SER A 41 -0.39 -3.31 -2.53
N ALA A 42 -1.29 -2.36 -2.74
CA ALA A 42 -1.17 -1.01 -2.19
C ALA A 42 -2.36 -0.74 -1.29
N THR A 43 -2.10 -0.16 -0.12
CA THR A 43 -3.13 0.25 0.83
C THR A 43 -3.66 1.61 0.40
N CYS A 44 -4.90 1.68 -0.08
CA CYS A 44 -5.56 2.95 -0.34
C CYS A 44 -6.44 3.35 0.85
N PRO A 45 -6.73 4.64 1.03
CA PRO A 45 -7.67 5.08 2.05
C PRO A 45 -9.11 4.56 1.82
N SER A 46 -9.45 4.15 0.59
CA SER A 46 -10.71 3.48 0.24
C SER A 46 -10.68 1.95 0.40
N GLY A 47 -9.52 1.35 0.67
CA GLY A 47 -9.31 -0.11 0.73
C GLY A 47 -8.02 -0.56 0.03
N THR A 48 -7.61 -1.82 0.22
CA THR A 48 -6.41 -2.36 -0.45
C THR A 48 -6.71 -2.72 -1.90
N ILE A 49 -5.86 -2.29 -2.83
CA ILE A 49 -5.87 -2.72 -4.23
C ILE A 49 -4.76 -3.74 -4.47
N THR A 50 -5.01 -4.74 -5.31
CA THR A 50 -4.03 -5.77 -5.64
C THR A 50 -3.92 -5.98 -7.15
N CYS A 51 -2.71 -6.28 -7.60
CA CYS A 51 -2.45 -6.73 -8.97
C CYS A 51 -1.46 -7.90 -8.96
N GLN A 52 -1.48 -8.69 -10.03
CA GLN A 52 -0.53 -9.79 -10.24
C GLN A 52 0.23 -9.54 -11.53
N GLY A 53 1.54 -9.77 -11.51
CA GLY A 53 2.39 -9.60 -12.67
C GLY A 53 3.80 -10.14 -12.47
N SER A 54 4.61 -10.12 -13.53
CA SER A 54 6.02 -10.51 -13.47
C SER A 54 6.91 -9.38 -12.93
N SER A 55 6.52 -8.13 -13.16
CA SER A 55 7.11 -6.93 -12.57
C SER A 55 6.07 -6.17 -11.76
N CYS A 56 6.46 -5.68 -10.58
CA CYS A 56 5.55 -4.94 -9.71
C CYS A 56 6.23 -3.73 -9.03
N SER A 57 5.47 -2.64 -8.90
CA SER A 57 5.70 -1.57 -7.94
C SER A 57 4.39 -1.17 -7.25
N ALA A 58 4.45 -0.79 -5.97
CA ALA A 58 3.29 -0.37 -5.20
C ALA A 58 3.65 0.86 -4.36
N VAL A 59 2.74 1.83 -4.32
CA VAL A 59 2.85 3.04 -3.49
C VAL A 59 1.55 3.20 -2.71
N ASP A 60 1.64 3.02 -1.39
CA ASP A 60 0.50 3.20 -0.49
C ASP A 60 -0.12 4.60 -0.63
N GLY A 61 -1.44 4.65 -0.60
CA GLY A 61 -2.24 5.85 -0.81
C GLY A 61 -2.28 6.36 -2.26
N SER A 62 -1.57 5.74 -3.20
CA SER A 62 -1.45 6.23 -4.57
C SER A 62 -1.82 5.21 -5.65
N HIS A 63 -1.04 4.14 -5.82
CA HIS A 63 -1.24 3.21 -6.94
C HIS A 63 -0.50 1.89 -6.75
N VAL A 64 -0.91 0.88 -7.52
CA VAL A 64 -0.16 -0.34 -7.77
C VAL A 64 0.10 -0.45 -9.27
N GLN A 65 1.27 -0.89 -9.67
CA GLN A 65 1.65 -1.09 -11.07
C GLN A 65 2.16 -2.50 -11.27
N CYS A 66 1.55 -3.25 -12.17
CA CYS A 66 1.96 -4.60 -12.56
C CYS A 66 2.19 -4.66 -14.07
N ASP A 67 3.35 -5.16 -14.51
CA ASP A 67 3.70 -5.34 -15.93
C ASP A 67 3.45 -4.09 -16.81
N GLY A 68 3.71 -2.90 -16.24
CA GLY A 68 3.48 -1.61 -16.91
C GLY A 68 2.04 -1.09 -16.83
N VAL A 69 1.09 -1.85 -16.27
CA VAL A 69 -0.29 -1.44 -16.04
C VAL A 69 -0.43 -0.82 -14.65
N THR A 70 -0.70 0.49 -14.61
CA THR A 70 -0.93 1.22 -13.35
C THR A 70 -2.41 1.24 -12.99
N GLN A 71 -2.73 0.79 -11.78
CA GLN A 71 -4.03 0.96 -11.13
C GLN A 71 -3.89 1.99 -10.00
N PHE A 72 -4.59 3.11 -10.14
CA PHE A 72 -4.63 4.14 -9.11
C PHE A 72 -5.63 3.80 -8.01
N CYS A 73 -5.34 4.27 -6.80
CA CYS A 73 -6.28 4.24 -5.71
C CYS A 73 -7.59 4.94 -6.12
N PRO A 74 -8.76 4.32 -5.86
CA PRO A 74 -10.04 4.96 -6.09
C PRO A 74 -10.10 6.30 -5.34
N PRO A 75 -10.68 7.35 -5.95
CA PRO A 75 -10.92 8.58 -5.20
C PRO A 75 -11.86 8.28 -4.03
N LEU A 76 -11.56 8.86 -2.87
CA LEU A 76 -12.47 8.87 -1.75
C LEU A 76 -13.70 9.72 -2.13
N LEU A 77 -14.77 9.05 -2.55
CA LEU A 77 -16.04 9.71 -2.80
C LEU A 77 -16.71 9.99 -1.46
N CYS A 78 -16.39 11.15 -0.89
CA CYS A 78 -17.16 11.68 0.23
C CYS A 78 -18.50 12.21 -0.30
N ASN A 79 -19.57 11.44 -0.14
CA ASN A 79 -20.90 11.93 -0.45
C ASN A 79 -21.24 13.09 0.51
N ARG A 80 -21.76 14.19 -0.02
CA ARG A 80 -22.19 15.34 0.79
C ARG A 80 -23.15 14.94 1.91
N ALA A 81 -23.99 13.93 1.69
CA ALA A 81 -24.90 13.42 2.73
C ALA A 81 -24.19 12.76 3.93
N THR A 82 -22.95 12.31 3.74
CA THR A 82 -22.11 11.64 4.76
C THR A 82 -20.90 12.49 5.15
N ALA A 83 -20.75 13.68 4.58
CA ALA A 83 -19.68 14.59 4.94
C ALA A 83 -19.85 15.08 6.38
N CYS A 84 -18.77 15.09 7.16
CA CYS A 84 -18.81 15.54 8.55
C CYS A 84 -19.36 16.97 8.66
N GLU A 85 -18.97 17.87 7.75
CA GLU A 85 -19.50 19.23 7.66
C GLU A 85 -21.01 19.27 7.47
N SER A 86 -21.56 18.33 6.70
CA SER A 86 -22.99 18.27 6.43
C SER A 86 -23.78 17.67 7.58
N LEU A 87 -23.17 16.82 8.40
CA LEU A 87 -23.79 16.26 9.60
C LEU A 87 -23.73 17.22 10.78
N ASN A 88 -22.65 18.00 10.92
CA ASN A 88 -22.42 18.88 12.05
C ASN A 88 -23.59 19.86 12.26
N GLY A 89 -24.11 19.92 13.50
CA GLY A 89 -25.27 20.74 13.87
C GLY A 89 -26.63 20.19 13.45
N ARG A 90 -26.70 19.08 12.70
CA ARG A 90 -27.99 18.44 12.38
C ARG A 90 -28.58 17.73 13.59
N ALA A 91 -29.90 17.66 13.63
CA ALA A 91 -30.61 16.88 14.64
C ALA A 91 -30.20 15.39 14.59
N CYS A 92 -30.09 14.79 15.76
CA CYS A 92 -29.71 13.40 15.96
C CYS A 92 -30.51 12.78 17.10
N SER A 93 -30.72 11.47 17.04
CA SER A 93 -31.35 10.68 18.10
C SER A 93 -31.00 9.20 17.90
N PRO A 94 -30.78 8.43 18.98
CA PRO A 94 -30.71 8.88 20.38
C PRO A 94 -29.39 9.61 20.70
N SER A 95 -29.43 10.47 21.73
CA SER A 95 -28.23 11.11 22.30
C SER A 95 -27.20 10.05 22.71
N GLY A 96 -25.92 10.33 22.48
CA GLY A 96 -24.83 9.38 22.71
C GLY A 96 -24.55 8.41 21.56
N SER A 97 -25.31 8.47 20.46
CA SER A 97 -24.98 7.71 19.25
C SER A 97 -23.73 8.25 18.55
N THR A 98 -22.97 7.38 17.92
CA THR A 98 -21.81 7.75 17.08
C THR A 98 -22.09 7.33 15.64
N ARG A 99 -21.65 8.16 14.67
CA ARG A 99 -21.77 7.89 13.24
C ARG A 99 -20.47 8.24 12.53
N GLY A 100 -20.00 7.33 11.67
CA GLY A 100 -18.89 7.61 10.77
C GLY A 100 -19.27 8.64 9.71
N CYS A 101 -18.34 9.53 9.41
CA CYS A 101 -18.49 10.55 8.38
C CYS A 101 -17.19 10.66 7.58
N CYS A 102 -17.27 11.23 6.39
CA CYS A 102 -16.10 11.46 5.55
C CYS A 102 -15.69 12.93 5.60
N LEU A 103 -14.39 13.17 5.42
CA LEU A 103 -13.81 14.49 5.25
C LEU A 103 -13.28 14.59 3.83
N VAL A 104 -13.32 15.77 3.22
CA VAL A 104 -12.74 15.94 1.88
C VAL A 104 -11.23 15.73 2.00
N GLY A 105 -10.70 14.69 1.34
CA GLY A 105 -9.29 14.32 1.41
C GLY A 105 -8.93 13.32 2.52
N GLN A 106 -9.88 12.88 3.36
CA GLN A 106 -9.64 11.87 4.40
C GLN A 106 -10.79 10.86 4.51
N PRO A 107 -10.49 9.56 4.63
CA PRO A 107 -11.51 8.51 4.61
C PRO A 107 -12.38 8.48 5.87
N THR A 108 -11.87 8.97 7.00
CA THR A 108 -12.47 8.72 8.31
C THR A 108 -12.49 9.96 9.19
N GLY A 109 -13.71 10.42 9.47
CA GLY A 109 -14.04 11.25 10.63
C GLY A 109 -15.19 10.60 11.42
N ALA A 110 -15.47 11.12 12.60
CA ALA A 110 -16.58 10.64 13.43
C ALA A 110 -17.42 11.79 13.96
N CYS A 111 -18.74 11.60 13.98
CA CYS A 111 -19.68 12.48 14.66
C CYS A 111 -20.31 11.77 15.84
N TYR A 112 -20.47 12.48 16.94
CA TYR A 112 -21.21 12.01 18.10
C TYR A 112 -22.47 12.87 18.31
N CYS A 113 -23.54 12.25 18.74
CA CYS A 113 -24.80 12.92 19.03
C CYS A 113 -24.76 13.49 20.45
N THR A 114 -24.77 14.82 20.58
CA THR A 114 -24.73 15.50 21.87
C THR A 114 -26.01 15.30 22.67
N VAL A 115 -25.97 15.60 23.97
CA VAL A 115 -27.16 15.62 24.84
C VAL A 115 -28.25 16.58 24.36
N ASN A 116 -27.88 17.62 23.59
CA ASN A 116 -28.79 18.58 22.99
C ASN A 116 -29.48 18.04 21.72
N GLY A 117 -29.23 16.79 21.34
CA GLY A 117 -29.82 16.17 20.15
C GLY A 117 -29.25 16.69 18.85
N THR A 118 -28.00 17.17 18.85
CA THR A 118 -27.29 17.61 17.64
C THR A 118 -25.99 16.85 17.42
N TRP A 119 -25.66 16.55 16.16
CA TRP A 119 -24.38 15.97 15.78
C TRP A 119 -23.25 16.98 15.98
N THR A 120 -22.20 16.56 16.66
CA THR A 120 -20.91 17.26 16.68
C THR A 120 -19.87 16.35 16.06
N CYS A 121 -19.22 16.83 15.01
CA CYS A 121 -18.20 16.06 14.31
C CYS A 121 -16.82 16.50 14.77
N MET A 122 -16.05 15.56 15.32
CA MET A 122 -14.63 15.77 15.59
C MET A 122 -13.88 15.26 14.37
N MET A 123 -13.17 16.14 13.68
CA MET A 123 -12.08 15.67 12.82
C MET A 123 -11.11 15.00 13.78
N SER A 124 -10.99 13.67 13.73
CA SER A 124 -10.10 12.96 14.65
C SER A 124 -8.75 13.67 14.62
N PRO A 125 -8.23 14.17 15.76
CA PRO A 125 -6.80 14.37 15.83
C PRO A 125 -6.20 12.99 15.56
N GLU A 126 -5.24 12.93 14.65
CA GLU A 126 -4.38 11.76 14.50
C GLU A 126 -4.00 11.27 15.91
N ASP A 127 -4.24 9.97 16.14
CA ASP A 127 -3.84 9.29 17.38
C ASP A 127 -2.34 9.58 17.63
N PRO A 128 -1.93 10.03 18.83
CA PRO A 128 -0.54 10.41 19.11
C PRO A 128 0.46 9.25 19.04
#